data_AF-A0A1Y5MDP5-F1
#
_entry.id   AF-A0A1Y5MDP5-F1
#
_cell.length_a   1.000
_cell.length_b   1.000
_cell.length_c   1.000
_cell.angle_alpha   90.00
_cell.angle_beta   90.00
_cell.angle_gamma   90.00
#
_symmetry.space_group_name_H-M   'P 1'
#
loop_
_entity.id
_entity.type
_entity.pdbx_description
1 polymer ?
#
loop_
_entity_poly.entity_id
_entity_poly.type
_entity_poly.pdbx_seq_one_letter_code
_entity_poly.pdbx_strand_id
1 'polypeptide(L)'
;MFNIVANKKISDENTAKYMNVYIDKFGCNANITLKSARLRYEPNLLEIAFMMNKFKTFNDLLDKGTKPNGRLAFSMGSEFLFFFRDNEVGFESKIPSKELLDFIKTKKYKEFKREKFKLIKRQLQYGQDPKDYEYLKYILTLINDDKDLENLLNNGNKKELAQ
;
A
#
# COMPACT_ATOMS: atom_id res chain seq x y z
N MET A 1 -15.94 -6.61 -11.32
CA MET A 1 -14.82 -6.74 -10.36
C MET A 1 -14.75 -5.57 -9.36
N PHE A 2 -14.55 -4.31 -9.79
CA PHE A 2 -14.45 -3.16 -8.86
C PHE A 2 -15.59 -3.05 -7.84
N ASN A 3 -16.86 -3.22 -8.25
CA ASN A 3 -17.99 -3.18 -7.32
C ASN A 3 -17.89 -4.23 -6.20
N ILE A 4 -17.33 -5.40 -6.47
CA ILE A 4 -17.16 -6.46 -5.46
C ILE A 4 -16.04 -6.09 -4.49
N VAL A 5 -14.90 -5.61 -5.00
CA VAL A 5 -13.77 -5.17 -4.17
C VAL A 5 -14.18 -3.98 -3.29
N ALA A 6 -14.90 -2.99 -3.85
CA ALA A 6 -15.36 -1.80 -3.14
C ALA A 6 -16.54 -2.04 -2.18
N ASN A 7 -17.18 -3.21 -2.20
CA ASN A 7 -18.36 -3.45 -1.37
C ASN A 7 -17.96 -3.73 0.09
N LYS A 8 -18.31 -2.80 1.00
CA LYS A 8 -18.09 -2.92 2.45
C LYS A 8 -18.88 -4.06 3.12
N LYS A 9 -19.98 -4.50 2.50
CA LYS A 9 -20.84 -5.59 3.03
C LYS A 9 -20.30 -6.99 2.68
N ILE A 10 -19.32 -7.09 1.78
CA ILE A 10 -18.69 -8.36 1.41
C ILE A 10 -17.35 -8.44 2.14
N SER A 11 -17.16 -9.50 2.93
CA SER A 11 -15.90 -9.76 3.62
C SER A 11 -14.74 -9.91 2.64
N ASP A 12 -13.52 -9.77 3.14
CA ASP A 12 -12.33 -9.96 2.33
C ASP A 12 -12.24 -11.40 1.78
N GLU A 13 -12.55 -12.42 2.60
CA GLU A 13 -12.55 -13.83 2.18
C GLU A 13 -13.53 -14.09 1.03
N ASN A 14 -14.73 -13.51 1.10
CA ASN A 14 -15.73 -13.68 0.05
C ASN A 14 -15.37 -12.86 -1.19
N THR A 15 -14.78 -11.67 -1.00
CA THR A 15 -14.25 -10.87 -2.10
C THR A 15 -13.19 -11.66 -2.87
N ALA A 16 -12.21 -12.24 -2.18
CA ALA A 16 -11.16 -13.07 -2.79
C ALA A 16 -11.76 -14.25 -3.56
N LYS A 17 -12.72 -14.99 -2.98
CA LYS A 17 -13.43 -16.08 -3.67
C LYS A 17 -14.08 -15.62 -4.98
N TYR A 18 -14.82 -14.51 -4.95
CA TYR A 18 -15.47 -13.98 -6.14
C TYR A 18 -14.46 -13.51 -7.19
N MET A 19 -13.38 -12.85 -6.77
CA MET A 19 -12.31 -12.41 -7.66
C MET A 19 -11.63 -13.58 -8.35
N ASN A 20 -11.38 -14.69 -7.64
CA ASN A 20 -10.82 -15.91 -8.22
C ASN A 20 -11.75 -16.51 -9.28
N VAL A 21 -13.07 -16.50 -9.05
CA VAL A 21 -14.04 -16.92 -10.07
C VAL A 21 -14.01 -16.00 -11.30
N TYR A 22 -13.97 -14.68 -11.12
CA TYR A 22 -13.87 -13.76 -12.25
C TYR A 22 -12.60 -13.98 -13.09
N ILE A 23 -11.45 -14.14 -12.44
CA ILE A 23 -10.17 -14.22 -13.12
C ILE A 23 -9.96 -15.61 -13.71
N ASP A 24 -10.07 -16.67 -12.90
CA ASP A 24 -9.65 -18.02 -13.30
C ASP A 24 -10.71 -18.71 -14.16
N LYS A 25 -11.99 -18.57 -13.81
CA LYS A 25 -13.08 -19.24 -14.52
C LYS A 25 -13.56 -18.43 -15.73
N PHE A 26 -13.69 -17.13 -15.57
CA PHE A 26 -14.23 -16.26 -16.63
C PHE A 26 -13.15 -15.53 -17.42
N GLY A 27 -11.86 -15.73 -17.12
CA GLY A 27 -10.75 -15.11 -17.86
C GLY A 27 -10.72 -13.59 -17.76
N CYS A 28 -11.33 -13.00 -16.73
CA CYS A 28 -11.36 -11.54 -16.60
C CYS A 28 -9.95 -11.00 -16.33
N ASN A 29 -9.58 -9.95 -17.04
CA ASN A 29 -8.28 -9.30 -16.86
C ASN A 29 -8.15 -8.64 -15.47
N ALA A 30 -7.23 -9.13 -14.64
CA ALA A 30 -6.96 -8.60 -13.31
C ALA A 30 -6.17 -7.27 -13.30
N ASN A 31 -5.65 -6.83 -14.44
CA ASN A 31 -4.92 -5.58 -14.64
C ASN A 31 -5.81 -4.44 -15.16
N ILE A 32 -7.14 -4.54 -15.01
CA ILE A 32 -8.04 -3.44 -15.38
C ILE A 32 -7.88 -2.24 -14.44
N THR A 33 -8.12 -1.06 -15.01
CA THR A 33 -8.27 0.21 -14.29
C THR A 33 -9.74 0.67 -14.32
N LEU A 34 -10.15 1.44 -13.32
CA LEU A 34 -11.48 2.01 -13.27
C LEU A 34 -11.52 3.33 -14.05
N LYS A 35 -12.02 3.28 -15.29
CA LYS A 35 -12.21 4.47 -16.13
C LYS A 35 -13.42 5.26 -15.66
N SER A 36 -13.23 6.54 -15.33
CA SER A 36 -14.32 7.43 -14.96
C SER A 36 -13.97 8.87 -15.27
N ALA A 37 -14.89 9.59 -15.95
CA ALA A 37 -14.78 11.03 -16.16
C ALA A 37 -14.84 11.85 -14.85
N ARG A 38 -15.20 11.23 -13.72
CA ARG A 38 -15.27 11.87 -12.40
C ARG A 38 -13.98 11.74 -11.59
N LEU A 39 -13.09 10.82 -11.96
CA LEU A 39 -11.85 10.57 -11.23
C LEU A 39 -10.69 11.27 -11.93
N ARG A 40 -9.78 11.83 -11.13
CA ARG A 40 -8.55 12.47 -11.64
C ARG A 40 -7.48 11.46 -12.09
N TYR A 41 -7.70 10.18 -11.84
CA TYR A 41 -6.81 9.07 -12.19
C TYR A 41 -7.64 7.78 -12.26
N GLU A 42 -7.09 6.72 -12.88
CA GLU A 42 -7.77 5.44 -13.02
C GLU A 42 -7.21 4.42 -12.00
N PRO A 43 -7.86 4.20 -10.84
CA PRO A 43 -7.36 3.25 -9.85
C PRO A 43 -7.43 1.82 -10.38
N ASN A 44 -6.43 1.01 -10.05
CA ASN A 44 -6.46 -0.44 -10.30
C ASN A 44 -7.13 -1.22 -9.15
N LEU A 45 -7.27 -2.54 -9.32
CA LEU A 45 -7.91 -3.38 -8.31
C LEU A 45 -7.13 -3.47 -6.99
N LEU A 46 -5.80 -3.35 -7.00
CA LEU A 46 -4.96 -3.36 -5.79
C LEU A 46 -5.21 -2.12 -4.94
N GLU A 47 -5.30 -0.95 -5.55
CA GLU A 47 -5.60 0.30 -4.86
C GLU A 47 -6.97 0.24 -4.16
N ILE A 48 -8.00 -0.26 -4.85
CA ILE A 48 -9.31 -0.41 -4.24
C ILE A 48 -9.27 -1.46 -3.12
N ALA A 49 -8.59 -2.60 -3.31
CA ALA A 49 -8.48 -3.61 -2.26
C ALA A 49 -7.77 -3.06 -1.01
N PHE A 50 -6.69 -2.31 -1.20
CA PHE A 50 -5.95 -1.63 -0.15
C PHE A 50 -6.81 -0.62 0.61
N MET A 51 -7.47 0.32 -0.08
CA MET A 51 -8.34 1.32 0.54
C MET A 51 -9.50 0.71 1.33
N MET A 52 -9.91 -0.51 0.96
CA MET A 52 -10.99 -1.25 1.60
C MET A 52 -10.52 -2.20 2.71
N ASN A 53 -9.23 -2.20 3.04
CA ASN A 53 -8.59 -3.13 3.98
C ASN A 53 -8.81 -4.62 3.63
N LYS A 54 -8.86 -4.95 2.33
CA LYS A 54 -9.06 -6.30 1.80
C LYS A 54 -7.73 -6.94 1.42
N PHE A 55 -6.88 -7.21 2.42
CA PHE A 55 -5.50 -7.64 2.22
C PHE A 55 -5.35 -9.07 1.70
N LYS A 56 -6.30 -9.98 1.95
CA LYS A 56 -6.35 -11.28 1.31
C LYS A 56 -6.62 -11.13 -0.18
N THR A 57 -7.65 -10.39 -0.55
CA THR A 57 -7.95 -10.07 -1.96
C THR A 57 -6.76 -9.38 -2.64
N PHE A 58 -6.11 -8.44 -1.95
CA PHE A 58 -4.91 -7.76 -2.44
C PHE A 58 -3.77 -8.75 -2.76
N ASN A 59 -3.49 -9.68 -1.85
CA ASN A 59 -2.46 -10.69 -2.03
C ASN A 59 -2.80 -11.64 -3.18
N ASP A 60 -4.04 -12.12 -3.26
CA ASP A 60 -4.50 -12.99 -4.34
C ASP A 60 -4.40 -12.29 -5.71
N LEU A 61 -4.68 -10.98 -5.78
CA LEU A 61 -4.52 -10.18 -7.00
C LEU A 61 -3.05 -10.09 -7.45
N LEU A 62 -2.12 -9.87 -6.51
CA LEU A 62 -0.69 -9.90 -6.81
C LEU A 62 -0.28 -11.28 -7.35
N ASP A 63 -0.71 -12.36 -6.70
CA ASP A 63 -0.41 -13.74 -7.11
C ASP A 63 -0.96 -14.07 -8.51
N LYS A 64 -2.02 -13.38 -8.92
CA LYS A 64 -2.64 -13.46 -10.26
C LYS A 64 -2.05 -12.48 -11.28
N GLY A 65 -0.98 -11.78 -10.92
CA GLY A 65 -0.25 -10.89 -11.82
C GLY A 65 -0.87 -9.50 -12.00
N THR A 66 -1.74 -9.05 -11.09
CA THR A 66 -2.09 -7.63 -11.04
C THR A 66 -0.86 -6.82 -10.65
N LYS A 67 -0.47 -5.86 -11.48
CA LYS A 67 0.72 -5.04 -11.27
C LYS A 67 0.46 -3.91 -10.27
N PRO A 68 1.32 -3.75 -9.25
CA PRO A 68 1.26 -2.61 -8.36
C PRO A 68 1.77 -1.34 -9.11
N ASN A 69 1.44 -0.14 -8.63
CA ASN A 69 1.71 1.12 -9.33
C ASN A 69 2.07 2.27 -8.38
N GLY A 70 2.59 3.38 -8.90
CA GLY A 70 3.00 4.51 -8.06
C GLY A 70 1.87 5.15 -7.25
N ARG A 71 0.62 5.02 -7.69
CA ARG A 71 -0.54 5.55 -6.95
C ARG A 71 -0.84 4.74 -5.68
N LEU A 72 -0.65 3.42 -5.74
CA LEU A 72 -0.72 2.57 -4.57
C LEU A 72 0.38 2.93 -3.55
N ALA A 73 1.62 3.12 -4.01
CA ALA A 73 2.72 3.55 -3.15
C ALA A 73 2.46 4.91 -2.49
N PHE A 74 1.93 5.88 -3.25
CA PHE A 74 1.48 7.17 -2.72
C PHE A 74 0.41 7.02 -1.63
N SER A 75 -0.56 6.11 -1.85
CA SER A 75 -1.64 5.84 -0.89
C SER A 75 -1.09 5.24 0.41
N MET A 76 -0.10 4.35 0.33
CA MET A 76 0.60 3.82 1.51
C MET A 76 1.40 4.89 2.25
N GLY A 77 2.04 5.81 1.53
CA GLY A 77 2.69 6.98 2.15
C GLY A 77 1.69 7.82 2.94
N SER A 78 0.53 8.10 2.35
CA SER A 78 -0.53 8.91 2.96
C SER A 78 -1.11 8.27 4.23
N GLU A 79 -1.16 6.94 4.33
CA GLU A 79 -1.60 6.26 5.55
C GLU A 79 -0.75 6.60 6.78
N PHE A 80 0.56 6.89 6.64
CA PHE A 80 1.37 7.33 7.78
C PHE A 80 0.88 8.68 8.31
N LEU A 81 0.56 9.63 7.42
CA LEU A 81 0.02 10.92 7.82
C LEU A 81 -1.37 10.81 8.46
N PHE A 82 -2.24 9.96 7.92
CA PHE A 82 -3.53 9.69 8.55
C PHE A 82 -3.36 9.01 9.90
N PHE A 83 -2.47 8.04 10.01
CA PHE A 83 -2.18 7.37 11.27
C PHE A 83 -1.68 8.34 12.34
N PHE A 84 -0.79 9.29 12.00
CA PHE A 84 -0.36 10.31 12.94
C PHE A 84 -1.54 11.19 13.37
N ARG A 85 -2.32 11.71 12.41
CA ARG A 85 -3.51 12.53 12.69
C ARG A 85 -4.52 11.83 13.59
N ASP A 86 -4.81 10.55 13.33
CA ASP A 86 -5.76 9.73 14.11
C ASP A 86 -5.26 9.46 15.54
N ASN A 87 -3.97 9.68 15.79
CA ASN A 87 -3.35 9.62 17.11
C ASN A 87 -3.07 11.02 17.68
N GLU A 88 -3.66 12.06 17.11
CA GLU A 88 -3.56 13.45 17.56
C GLU A 88 -2.11 13.97 17.63
N VAL A 89 -1.23 13.39 16.81
CA VAL A 89 0.15 13.83 16.63
C VAL A 89 0.38 14.22 15.18
N GLY A 90 1.37 15.06 14.91
CA GLY A 90 1.57 15.48 13.54
C GLY A 90 2.71 16.45 13.32
N PHE A 91 2.52 17.26 12.29
CA PHE A 91 3.49 18.21 11.80
C PHE A 91 2.93 19.62 11.93
N GLU A 92 3.76 20.55 12.36
CA GLU A 92 3.54 21.97 12.15
C GLU A 92 4.30 22.37 10.88
N SER A 93 3.57 22.61 9.79
CA SER A 93 4.16 22.75 8.46
C SER A 93 4.94 21.49 8.06
N LYS A 94 6.28 21.56 7.98
CA LYS A 94 7.19 20.45 7.66
C LYS A 94 8.00 19.96 8.87
N ILE A 95 7.69 20.45 10.07
CA ILE A 95 8.44 20.16 11.28
C ILE A 95 7.62 19.19 12.13
N PRO A 96 8.15 18.01 12.53
CA PRO A 96 7.42 17.11 13.40
C PRO A 96 7.26 17.72 14.79
N SER A 97 6.09 17.54 15.41
CA SER A 97 5.89 17.96 16.80
C SER A 97 6.70 17.06 17.76
N LYS A 98 6.92 17.52 18.99
CA LYS A 98 7.60 16.71 20.02
C LYS A 98 6.82 15.44 20.33
N GLU A 99 5.49 15.56 20.37
CA GLU A 99 4.55 14.46 20.60
C GLU A 99 4.66 13.41 19.49
N LEU A 100 4.83 13.82 18.23
CA LEU A 100 5.07 12.89 17.13
C LEU A 100 6.39 12.13 17.30
N LEU A 101 7.47 12.84 17.67
CA LEU A 101 8.78 12.21 17.90
C LEU A 101 8.79 11.24 19.09
N ASP A 102 7.95 11.48 20.10
CA ASP A 102 7.75 10.53 21.19
C ASP A 102 6.81 9.39 20.80
N PHE A 103 5.78 9.66 20.01
CA PHE A 103 4.83 8.68 19.52
C PHE A 103 5.49 7.58 18.67
N ILE A 104 6.45 7.92 17.81
CA ILE A 104 7.15 6.94 16.96
C ILE A 104 7.97 5.92 17.77
N LYS A 105 8.25 6.20 19.05
CA LYS A 105 8.96 5.25 19.94
C LYS A 105 8.02 4.18 20.50
N THR A 106 6.70 4.42 20.45
CA THR A 106 5.67 3.55 21.04
C THR A 106 5.54 2.21 20.32
N LYS A 107 5.00 1.21 21.03
CA LYS A 107 4.66 -0.10 20.46
C LYS A 107 3.62 0.03 19.33
N LYS A 108 2.64 0.92 19.51
CA LYS A 108 1.56 1.16 18.55
C LYS A 108 2.09 1.59 17.17
N TYR A 109 3.01 2.55 17.13
CA TYR A 109 3.67 2.95 15.89
C TYR A 109 4.52 1.83 15.28
N LYS A 110 5.35 1.17 16.09
CA LYS A 110 6.23 0.08 15.61
C LYS A 110 5.45 -1.07 14.98
N GLU A 111 4.30 -1.42 15.55
CA GLU A 111 3.40 -2.44 14.99
C GLU A 111 2.77 -1.97 13.67
N PHE A 112 2.24 -0.75 13.64
CA PHE A 112 1.71 -0.15 12.40
C PHE A 112 2.76 -0.16 11.28
N LYS A 113 3.95 0.40 11.53
CA LYS A 113 5.06 0.45 10.57
C LYS A 113 5.40 -0.94 10.05
N ARG A 114 5.55 -1.92 10.95
CA ARG A 114 5.89 -3.30 10.58
C ARG A 114 4.87 -3.92 9.63
N GLU A 115 3.57 -3.76 9.90
CA GLU A 115 2.53 -4.33 9.03
C GLU A 115 2.49 -3.63 7.66
N LYS A 116 2.66 -2.31 7.61
CA LYS A 116 2.76 -1.59 6.33
C LYS A 116 4.00 -1.99 5.54
N PHE A 117 5.14 -2.20 6.20
CA PHE A 117 6.38 -2.60 5.53
C PHE A 117 6.32 -4.03 4.98
N LYS A 118 5.55 -4.94 5.59
CA LYS A 118 5.25 -6.25 4.99
C LYS A 118 4.51 -6.10 3.65
N LEU A 119 3.53 -5.20 3.57
CA LEU A 119 2.81 -4.93 2.32
C LEU A 119 3.72 -4.32 1.26
N ILE A 120 4.57 -3.37 1.63
CA ILE A 120 5.58 -2.77 0.74
C ILE A 120 6.53 -3.84 0.21
N LYS A 121 7.10 -4.66 1.11
CA LYS A 121 7.96 -5.78 0.73
C LYS A 121 7.29 -6.69 -0.29
N ARG A 122 6.00 -6.99 -0.10
CA ARG A 122 5.25 -7.81 -1.05
C ARG A 122 5.12 -7.11 -2.39
N GLN A 123 4.71 -5.85 -2.47
CA GLN A 123 4.64 -5.11 -3.74
C GLN A 123 5.97 -5.09 -4.50
N LEU A 124 7.09 -4.88 -3.81
CA LEU A 124 8.42 -4.93 -4.41
C LEU A 124 8.74 -6.29 -5.02
N GLN A 125 8.32 -7.40 -4.39
CA GLN A 125 8.48 -8.75 -4.94
C GLN A 125 7.68 -8.97 -6.24
N TYR A 126 6.62 -8.19 -6.46
CA TYR A 126 5.76 -8.25 -7.64
C TYR A 126 6.02 -7.08 -8.60
N GLY A 127 7.20 -6.46 -8.53
CA GLY A 127 7.69 -5.50 -9.52
C GLY A 127 7.22 -4.06 -9.34
N GLN A 128 6.79 -3.66 -8.14
CA GLN A 128 6.64 -2.22 -7.83
C GLN A 128 8.00 -1.53 -7.95
N ASP A 129 8.04 -0.38 -8.63
CA ASP A 129 9.26 0.45 -8.69
C ASP A 129 9.58 1.00 -7.29
N PRO A 130 10.77 0.73 -6.72
CA PRO A 130 11.17 1.31 -5.45
C PRO A 130 11.12 2.84 -5.40
N LYS A 131 11.28 3.52 -6.54
CA LYS A 131 11.22 4.99 -6.65
C LYS A 131 9.83 5.54 -6.33
N ASP A 132 8.78 4.75 -6.54
CA ASP A 132 7.41 5.17 -6.25
C ASP A 132 7.16 5.43 -4.75
N TYR A 133 8.04 4.93 -3.87
CA TYR A 133 7.97 5.16 -2.42
C TYR A 133 8.66 6.46 -1.97
N GLU A 134 9.07 7.34 -2.88
CA GLU A 134 9.72 8.62 -2.55
C GLU A 134 8.89 9.46 -1.55
N TYR A 135 7.56 9.49 -1.72
CA TYR A 135 6.69 10.25 -0.82
C TYR A 135 6.69 9.67 0.61
N LEU A 136 6.65 8.35 0.75
CA LEU A 136 6.76 7.70 2.07
C LEU A 136 8.14 7.95 2.67
N LYS A 137 9.21 7.84 1.86
CA LYS A 137 10.57 8.15 2.30
C LYS A 137 10.66 9.56 2.88
N TYR A 138 10.14 10.55 2.15
CA TYR A 138 10.10 11.94 2.61
C TYR A 138 9.42 12.08 3.99
N ILE A 139 8.25 11.46 4.18
CA ILE A 139 7.53 11.50 5.47
C ILE A 139 8.39 10.90 6.59
N LEU A 140 9.01 9.75 6.35
CA LEU A 140 9.84 9.07 7.36
C LEU A 140 11.14 9.83 7.67
N THR A 141 11.74 10.50 6.68
CA THR A 141 12.93 11.34 6.89
C THR A 141 12.61 12.50 7.82
N LEU A 142 11.43 13.12 7.70
CA LEU A 142 11.02 14.22 8.59
C LEU A 142 10.98 13.81 10.07
N ILE A 143 10.75 12.53 10.37
CA ILE A 143 10.70 11.98 11.74
C ILE A 143 11.94 11.15 12.11
N ASN A 144 12.99 11.17 11.27
CA ASN A 144 14.22 10.39 11.43
C ASN A 144 14.00 8.86 11.52
N ASP A 145 13.07 8.31 10.73
CA ASP A 145 12.72 6.87 10.75
C ASP A 145 12.72 6.20 9.36
N ASP A 146 13.47 6.76 8.41
CA ASP A 146 13.55 6.31 7.02
C ASP A 146 14.49 5.13 6.78
N LYS A 147 15.47 4.90 7.67
CA LYS A 147 16.51 3.86 7.51
C LYS A 147 15.98 2.47 7.16
N ASP A 148 14.90 2.02 7.81
CA ASP A 148 14.31 0.72 7.53
C ASP A 148 13.70 0.65 6.12
N LEU A 149 13.11 1.75 5.65
CA LEU A 149 12.54 1.83 4.31
C LEU A 149 13.67 1.83 3.28
N GLU A 150 14.72 2.62 3.49
CA GLU A 150 15.89 2.64 2.60
C GLU A 150 16.49 1.24 2.44
N ASN A 151 16.66 0.51 3.55
CA ASN A 151 17.12 -0.88 3.50
C ASN A 151 16.18 -1.78 2.71
N LEU A 152 14.86 -1.59 2.85
CA LEU A 152 13.86 -2.37 2.12
C LEU A 152 13.91 -2.09 0.60
N LEU A 153 13.97 -0.82 0.22
CA LEU A 153 14.00 -0.38 -1.18
C LEU A 153 15.29 -0.80 -1.89
N ASN A 154 16.44 -0.69 -1.20
CA ASN A 154 17.75 -1.06 -1.76
C ASN A 154 17.94 -2.57 -1.90
N ASN A 155 17.30 -3.38 -1.04
CA ASN A 155 17.39 -4.84 -1.11
C ASN A 155 16.41 -5.45 -2.14
N GLY A 156 15.35 -4.73 -2.54
CA GLY A 156 14.48 -5.13 -3.66
C GLY A 156 15.26 -5.27 -4.98
N ASN A 157 16.20 -4.35 -5.23
CA ASN A 157 17.03 -4.33 -6.43
C ASN A 157 18.07 -5.46 -6.52
N LYS A 158 18.39 -6.14 -5.41
CA LYS A 158 19.44 -7.18 -5.39
C LYS A 158 18.99 -8.53 -5.93
N LYS A 159 17.69 -8.77 -6.11
CA LYS A 159 17.20 -10.02 -6.71
C LYS A 159 17.34 -10.07 -8.24
N GLU A 160 17.59 -8.94 -8.90
CA GLU A 160 17.87 -8.89 -10.36
C GLU A 160 19.35 -9.08 -10.71
N LEU A 161 20.26 -9.10 -9.73
CA LEU A 161 21.70 -9.31 -9.95
C LEU A 161 22.17 -10.76 -9.67
N ALA A 162 21.22 -11.66 -9.40
CA ALA A 162 21.50 -13.07 -9.14
C ALA A 162 20.67 -13.96 -10.08
N GLN A 163 20.91 -13.81 -11.39
CA GLN A 163 20.61 -14.82 -12.42
C GLN A 163 21.75 -14.87 -13.42
#